data_AF-A0A920MJD5-F1
#
_entry.id   AF-A0A920MJD5-F1
#
_cell.length_a   1.000
_cell.length_b   1.000
_cell.length_c   1.000
_cell.angle_alpha   90.00
_cell.angle_beta   90.00
_cell.angle_gamma   90.00
#
_symmetry.space_group_name_H-M   'P 1'
#
loop_
_entity.id
_entity.type
_entity.pdbx_description
1 polymer ?
#
loop_
_entity_poly.entity_id
_entity_poly.type
_entity_poly.pdbx_seq_one_letter_code
_entity_poly.pdbx_strand_id
1 'polypeptide(L)'
;MKLKYIVLTCVNRDDISDGGAQHFADTVNAKKEKDRNIEVEVLTSDFNGSRDAIKKVVESPIKVFAQNIETVERLTHPIRDPRAGYDKTLKVLQAAKKLTQNNH
;
A
#
# COMPACT_ATOMS: atom_id res chain seq x y z
N MET A 1 -2.99 23.26 4.05
CA MET A 1 -1.95 23.31 2.98
C MET A 1 -2.64 23.21 1.63
N LYS A 2 -2.15 23.89 0.59
CA LYS A 2 -2.68 23.79 -0.79
C LYS A 2 -1.90 22.72 -1.59
N LEU A 3 -2.03 21.45 -1.17
CA LEU A 3 -1.30 20.33 -1.77
C LEU A 3 -2.04 19.81 -3.01
N LYS A 4 -1.28 19.52 -4.07
CA LYS A 4 -1.78 18.85 -5.28
C LYS A 4 -1.58 17.33 -5.26
N TYR A 5 -0.66 16.89 -4.41
CA TYR A 5 -0.25 15.50 -4.28
C TYR A 5 0.05 15.18 -2.83
N ILE A 6 -0.35 14.00 -2.36
CA ILE A 6 0.02 13.50 -1.04
C ILE A 6 0.48 12.05 -1.12
N VAL A 7 1.40 11.69 -0.23
CA VAL A 7 1.79 10.30 0.03
C VAL A 7 1.24 9.93 1.41
N LEU A 8 0.54 8.81 1.50
CA LEU A 8 0.08 8.21 2.74
C LEU A 8 0.93 6.99 3.04
N THR A 9 1.41 6.90 4.27
CA THR A 9 2.17 5.74 4.77
C THR A 9 1.82 5.47 6.22
N CYS A 10 2.10 4.28 6.72
CA CYS A 10 1.87 3.90 8.11
C CYS A 10 2.94 2.93 8.60
N VAL A 11 2.97 2.72 9.92
CA VAL A 11 3.71 1.61 10.54
C VAL A 11 2.97 0.28 10.29
N ASN A 12 3.68 -0.84 10.36
CA ASN A 12 3.04 -2.16 10.31
C ASN A 12 2.06 -2.33 11.48
N ARG A 13 0.88 -2.87 11.18
CA ARG A 13 -0.19 -3.13 12.14
C ARG A 13 -0.54 -4.61 12.16
N ASP A 14 0.43 -5.44 12.53
CA ASP A 14 0.24 -6.89 12.63
C ASP A 14 -0.75 -7.28 13.75
N ASP A 15 -1.10 -6.32 14.61
CA ASP A 15 -2.10 -6.44 15.67
C ASP A 15 -3.55 -6.39 15.17
N ILE A 16 -3.80 -5.99 13.92
CA ILE A 16 -5.14 -5.96 13.31
C ILE A 16 -5.21 -6.85 12.07
N SER A 17 -6.39 -7.43 11.84
CA SER A 17 -6.58 -8.51 10.86
C SER A 17 -6.33 -8.12 9.40
N ASP A 18 -6.52 -6.85 9.03
CA ASP A 18 -6.29 -6.36 7.67
C ASP A 18 -4.99 -5.55 7.51
N GLY A 19 -4.15 -5.52 8.54
CA GLY A 19 -2.89 -4.79 8.55
C GLY A 19 -3.03 -3.28 8.36
N GLY A 20 -4.23 -2.71 8.52
CA GLY A 20 -4.52 -1.28 8.35
C GLY A 20 -5.03 -0.89 6.96
N ALA A 21 -5.30 -1.86 6.08
CA ALA A 21 -5.77 -1.59 4.72
C ALA A 21 -7.07 -0.76 4.68
N GLN A 22 -8.03 -1.03 5.58
CA GLN A 22 -9.26 -0.22 5.68
C GLN A 22 -8.96 1.23 6.02
N HIS A 23 -8.03 1.46 6.94
CA HIS A 23 -7.67 2.81 7.36
C HIS A 23 -7.07 3.63 6.20
N PHE A 24 -6.26 3.00 5.34
CA PHE A 24 -5.79 3.65 4.12
C PHE A 24 -6.95 4.03 3.20
N ALA A 25 -7.84 3.07 2.89
CA ALA A 25 -8.98 3.31 1.99
C ALA A 25 -9.89 4.44 2.51
N ASP A 26 -10.22 4.42 3.80
CA ASP A 26 -11.06 5.44 4.44
C ASP A 26 -10.39 6.82 4.41
N THR A 27 -9.08 6.88 4.66
CA THR A 27 -8.32 8.13 4.62
C THR A 27 -8.26 8.72 3.22
N VAL A 28 -8.05 7.87 2.20
CA VAL A 28 -8.06 8.28 0.79
C VAL A 28 -9.45 8.82 0.41
N ASN A 29 -10.52 8.09 0.75
CA ASN A 29 -11.90 8.48 0.44
C ASN A 29 -12.26 9.82 1.09
N ALA A 30 -12.01 9.97 2.40
CA ALA A 30 -12.26 11.21 3.13
C ALA A 30 -11.47 12.39 2.56
N LYS A 31 -10.28 12.14 2.00
CA LYS A 31 -9.49 13.19 1.36
C LYS A 31 -10.05 13.58 -0.01
N LYS A 32 -10.43 12.61 -0.84
CA LYS A 32 -11.04 12.84 -2.17
C LYS A 32 -12.43 13.48 -2.07
N GLU A 33 -13.18 13.21 -1.00
CA GLU A 33 -14.44 13.92 -0.71
C GLU A 33 -14.21 15.43 -0.49
N LYS A 34 -13.14 15.80 0.22
CA LYS A 34 -12.79 17.20 0.49
C LYS A 34 -12.15 17.90 -0.70
N ASP A 35 -11.40 17.17 -1.52
CA ASP A 35 -10.73 17.68 -2.70
C ASP A 35 -10.54 16.56 -3.73
N ARG A 36 -11.38 16.54 -4.76
CA ARG A 36 -11.33 15.51 -5.81
C ARG A 36 -10.10 15.62 -6.71
N ASN A 37 -9.48 16.80 -6.77
CA ASN A 37 -8.36 17.10 -7.67
C ASN A 37 -7.00 16.71 -7.07
N ILE A 38 -6.94 16.40 -5.78
CA ILE A 38 -5.68 15.98 -5.16
C ILE A 38 -5.33 14.55 -5.57
N GLU A 39 -4.10 14.31 -5.98
CA GLU A 39 -3.62 12.95 -6.25
C GLU A 39 -3.06 12.32 -4.98
N VAL A 40 -3.28 11.01 -4.82
CA VAL A 40 -2.93 10.28 -3.60
C VAL A 40 -2.09 9.06 -3.95
N GLU A 41 -0.89 8.98 -3.40
CA GLU A 41 -0.08 7.75 -3.37
C GLU A 41 -0.20 7.09 -2.01
N VAL A 42 -0.25 5.76 -2.01
CA VAL A 42 -0.20 4.98 -0.79
C VAL A 42 1.05 4.10 -0.80
N LEU A 43 1.95 4.36 0.13
CA LEU A 43 3.12 3.55 0.43
C LEU A 43 2.80 2.61 1.59
N THR A 44 2.50 1.35 1.25
CA THR A 44 1.96 0.36 2.20
C THR A 44 3.03 -0.51 2.85
N SER A 45 2.62 -1.20 3.92
CA SER A 45 3.25 -2.44 4.38
C SER A 45 3.01 -3.59 3.38
N ASP A 46 3.46 -4.80 3.72
CA ASP A 46 3.21 -5.98 2.90
C ASP A 46 1.84 -6.64 3.14
N PHE A 47 1.07 -6.19 4.16
CA PHE A 47 -0.18 -6.80 4.64
C PHE A 47 -0.10 -8.32 4.84
N ASN A 48 1.09 -8.83 5.14
CA ASN A 48 1.44 -10.25 5.14
C ASN A 48 1.02 -10.99 3.84
N GLY A 49 0.99 -10.29 2.70
CA GLY A 49 0.56 -10.82 1.41
C GLY A 49 -0.95 -10.99 1.24
N SER A 50 -1.78 -10.44 2.14
CA SER A 50 -3.24 -10.54 2.05
C SER A 50 -3.78 -9.86 0.80
N ARG A 51 -4.33 -10.66 -0.11
CA ARG A 51 -4.90 -10.15 -1.37
C ARG A 51 -6.10 -9.24 -1.14
N ASP A 52 -6.90 -9.52 -0.12
CA ASP A 52 -8.07 -8.70 0.21
C ASP A 52 -7.66 -7.34 0.78
N ALA A 53 -6.61 -7.30 1.60
CA ALA A 53 -6.05 -6.05 2.10
C ALA A 53 -5.48 -5.19 0.96
N ILE A 54 -4.70 -5.80 0.06
CA ILE A 54 -4.15 -5.12 -1.14
C ILE A 54 -5.30 -4.60 -2.00
N LYS A 55 -6.30 -5.44 -2.29
CA LYS A 55 -7.48 -5.08 -3.09
C LYS A 55 -8.19 -3.86 -2.52
N LYS A 56 -8.40 -3.84 -1.20
CA LYS A 56 -9.08 -2.73 -0.53
C LYS A 56 -8.38 -1.39 -0.74
N VAL A 57 -7.04 -1.36 -0.69
CA VAL A 57 -6.27 -0.14 -0.96
C VAL A 57 -6.31 0.21 -2.45
N VAL A 58 -6.14 -0.77 -3.33
CA VAL A 58 -6.15 -0.56 -4.79
C VAL A 58 -7.51 -0.08 -5.32
N GLU A 59 -8.63 -0.50 -4.70
CA GLU A 59 -9.98 -0.07 -5.07
C GLU A 59 -10.33 1.32 -4.52
N SER A 60 -9.55 1.85 -3.57
CA SER A 60 -9.68 3.25 -3.17
C SER A 60 -9.18 4.18 -4.29
N PRO A 61 -9.63 5.45 -4.36
CA PRO A 61 -9.31 6.37 -5.46
C PRO A 61 -7.87 6.94 -5.38
N ILE A 62 -6.88 6.05 -5.36
CA ILE A 62 -5.46 6.34 -5.35
C ILE A 62 -4.91 6.45 -6.76
N LYS A 63 -3.83 7.22 -6.90
CA LYS A 63 -3.06 7.34 -8.14
C LYS A 63 -1.96 6.29 -8.25
N VAL A 64 -1.30 6.01 -7.13
CA VAL A 64 -0.13 5.11 -7.06
C VAL A 64 -0.27 4.20 -5.84
N PHE A 65 -0.11 2.91 -6.07
CA PHE A 65 0.13 1.92 -5.03
C PHE A 65 1.64 1.64 -5.00
N ALA A 66 2.29 1.87 -3.86
CA ALA A 66 3.72 1.70 -3.68
C ALA A 66 4.03 0.75 -2.51
N GLN A 67 5.08 -0.04 -2.67
CA GLN A 67 5.67 -0.85 -1.60
C GLN A 67 7.18 -0.91 -1.85
N ASN A 68 7.98 -0.52 -0.86
CA ASN A 68 9.42 -0.53 -0.98
C ASN A 68 10.05 -1.90 -0.73
N ILE A 69 10.88 -2.35 -1.69
CA ILE A 69 11.74 -3.52 -1.51
C ILE A 69 12.94 -3.26 -0.59
N GLU A 70 13.32 -1.99 -0.47
CA GLU A 70 14.41 -1.40 0.33
C GLU A 70 15.83 -1.84 -0.03
N THR A 71 16.05 -3.13 -0.26
CA THR A 71 17.39 -3.68 -0.50
C THR A 71 17.31 -4.92 -1.39
N VAL A 72 18.48 -5.38 -1.83
CA VAL A 72 18.62 -6.61 -2.62
C VAL A 72 18.31 -7.85 -1.77
N GLU A 73 17.91 -8.95 -2.42
CA GLU A 73 17.52 -10.20 -1.76
C GLU A 73 18.54 -10.69 -0.70
N ARG A 74 19.83 -10.74 -1.07
CA ARG A 74 20.93 -11.15 -0.18
C ARG A 74 21.01 -10.35 1.13
N LEU A 75 20.53 -9.10 1.14
CA LEU A 75 20.58 -8.19 2.29
C LEU A 75 19.22 -8.01 2.99
N THR A 76 18.16 -8.68 2.53
CA THR A 76 16.81 -8.48 3.07
C THR A 76 16.72 -8.82 4.55
N HIS A 77 17.08 -10.03 4.98
CA HIS A 77 16.98 -10.42 6.39
C HIS A 77 18.01 -9.77 7.32
N PRO A 78 19.23 -9.40 6.87
CA PRO A 78 20.14 -8.59 7.66
C PRO A 78 19.66 -7.16 7.97
N ILE A 79 18.78 -6.58 7.13
CA ILE A 79 18.42 -5.14 7.21
C ILE A 79 16.95 -4.94 7.59
N ARG A 80 16.04 -5.74 7.04
CA ARG A 80 14.59 -5.59 7.21
C ARG A 80 14.08 -6.50 8.33
N ASP A 81 12.88 -6.19 8.80
CA ASP A 81 12.13 -7.05 9.72
C ASP A 81 12.13 -8.51 9.22
N PRO A 82 12.36 -9.52 10.07
CA PRO A 82 12.38 -10.93 9.67
C PRO A 82 11.10 -11.41 8.95
N ARG A 83 9.97 -10.73 9.17
CA ARG A 83 8.67 -11.02 8.56
C ARG A 83 8.54 -10.40 7.16
N ALA A 84 9.35 -9.40 6.83
CA ALA A 84 9.43 -8.83 5.50
C ALA A 84 10.34 -9.70 4.61
N GLY A 85 9.93 -9.94 3.37
CA GLY A 85 10.66 -10.78 2.42
C GLY A 85 10.72 -10.15 1.03
N TYR A 86 11.84 -10.33 0.34
CA TYR A 86 12.07 -9.80 -1.01
C TYR A 86 10.98 -10.30 -1.99
N ASP A 87 10.81 -11.62 -2.07
CA ASP A 87 9.76 -12.25 -2.88
C ASP A 87 8.34 -11.87 -2.44
N LYS A 88 8.14 -11.65 -1.14
CA LYS A 88 6.84 -11.22 -0.60
C LYS A 88 6.50 -9.82 -1.13
N THR A 89 7.42 -8.86 -1.03
CA THR A 89 7.25 -7.52 -1.62
C THR A 89 6.94 -7.61 -3.12
N LEU A 90 7.69 -8.42 -3.88
CA LEU A 90 7.44 -8.59 -5.32
C LEU A 90 6.04 -9.16 -5.60
N LYS A 91 5.58 -10.16 -4.83
CA LYS A 91 4.23 -10.71 -4.95
C LYS A 91 3.14 -9.69 -4.62
N VAL A 92 3.35 -8.83 -3.63
CA VAL A 92 2.43 -7.73 -3.28
C VAL A 92 2.30 -6.75 -4.44
N LEU A 93 3.42 -6.29 -5.01
CA LEU A 93 3.43 -5.38 -6.17
C LEU A 93 2.78 -6.00 -7.40
N GLN A 94 3.05 -7.29 -7.68
CA GLN A 94 2.39 -8.02 -8.76
C GLN A 94 0.89 -8.16 -8.54
N ALA A 95 0.45 -8.45 -7.31
CA ALA A 95 -0.97 -8.55 -6.97
C ALA A 95 -1.68 -7.21 -7.15
N ALA A 96 -1.09 -6.12 -6.65
CA ALA A 96 -1.63 -4.77 -6.84
C ALA A 96 -1.79 -4.44 -8.33
N LYS A 97 -0.76 -4.71 -9.16
CA LYS A 97 -0.83 -4.47 -10.61
C LYS A 97 -1.95 -5.23 -11.30
N LYS A 98 -2.12 -6.51 -10.96
CA LYS A 98 -3.20 -7.36 -11.52
C LYS A 98 -4.58 -6.85 -11.12
N LEU A 99 -4.74 -6.37 -9.89
CA LEU A 99 -6.01 -5.82 -9.40
C LEU A 99 -6.34 -4.49 -10.08
N THR A 100 -5.36 -3.61 -10.30
CA THR A 100 -5.57 -2.34 -11.02
C THR A 100 -6.01 -2.56 -12.47
N GLN A 101 -5.46 -3.56 -13.17
CA GLN A 101 -5.81 -3.86 -14.56
C GLN A 101 -7.25 -4.39 -14.73
N ASN A 102 -7.85 -4.93 -13.69
CA ASN A 102 -9.22 -5.43 -13.73
C ASN A 102 -10.28 -4.33 -13.43
N ASN A 103 -9.84 -3.12 -13.07
CA ASN A 103 -10.70 -2.01 -12.66
C ASN A 103 -10.74 -0.86 -13.69
N HIS A 104 -10.12 -1.04 -14.87
CA HIS A 104 -10.09 -0.11 -16.00
C HIS A 104 -10.44 -0.85 -17.30
#